data_AF-A0A521E0A0-F1
#
_entry.id   AF-A0A521E0A0-F1
#
_cell.length_a   1.000
_cell.length_b   1.000
_cell.length_c   1.000
_cell.angle_alpha   90.00
_cell.angle_beta   90.00
_cell.angle_gamma   90.00
#
_symmetry.space_group_name_H-M   'P 1'
#
loop_
_entity.id
_entity.type
_entity.pdbx_description
1 polymer ?
#
loop_
_entity_poly.entity_id
_entity_poly.type
_entity_poly.pdbx_seq_one_letter_code
_entity_poly.pdbx_strand_id
1 'polypeptide(L)'
;MNTWLIPLTEIRPHLKQAKYGDLTQGTVFSCASASRYNGCEVHGLAITARCDFAQRKFPVLNYVPVVELQDWVRRDGLDILVDQELNDQRGQLVRMLKQAQVSEALLQAVPHREIAETHFQKDEGSKAKKTAAKKFHDLVDEMEKFSLLVAADGGGDIFEWFTRERGKQVGELVRRLSRHAVLGHYFLEALEPDTTEHKGYVCLLREVSTIPRPVADKLGKGLDQSTYAKQCNNSQFGSQLQIPEGGLAMPLIEIGSPTIEHIMQSFSNLFGRIGVADPIETVIGKIVDSCLTHAEKD
;
A
#
# COMPACT_ATOMS: atom_id res chain seq x y z
N MET A 1 40.27 8.52 -9.88
CA MET A 1 39.04 7.73 -9.64
C MET A 1 37.97 8.31 -10.53
N ASN A 2 37.69 7.66 -11.66
CA ASN A 2 36.68 8.13 -12.61
C ASN A 2 35.29 7.84 -12.03
N THR A 3 34.61 8.88 -11.56
CA THR A 3 33.16 8.92 -11.39
C THR A 3 32.53 8.88 -12.78
N TRP A 4 32.16 7.68 -13.23
CA TRP A 4 31.24 7.55 -14.36
C TRP A 4 29.91 8.17 -13.92
N LEU A 5 29.57 9.32 -14.51
CA LEU A 5 28.24 9.90 -14.44
C LEU A 5 27.28 8.90 -15.11
N ILE A 6 26.44 8.23 -14.32
CA ILE A 6 25.34 7.42 -14.84
C ILE A 6 24.44 8.39 -15.61
N PRO A 7 24.13 8.15 -16.89
CA PRO A 7 23.23 9.02 -17.64
C PRO A 7 21.85 9.08 -16.95
N LEU A 8 21.28 10.27 -16.79
CA LEU A 8 19.94 10.50 -16.20
C LEU A 8 18.82 9.65 -16.86
N THR A 9 19.06 9.11 -18.05
CA THR A 9 18.15 8.22 -18.77
C THR A 9 18.15 6.77 -18.31
N GLU A 10 19.04 6.36 -17.40
CA GLU A 10 19.09 4.99 -16.84
C GLU A 10 18.61 4.91 -15.38
N ILE A 11 18.25 6.05 -14.78
CA ILE A 11 17.89 6.12 -13.36
C ILE A 11 16.36 6.06 -13.23
N ARG A 12 15.88 5.10 -12.42
CA ARG A 12 14.46 5.01 -12.07
C ARG A 12 14.16 5.90 -10.84
N PRO A 13 12.96 6.49 -10.78
CA PRO A 13 11.94 6.53 -11.83
C PRO A 13 12.31 7.50 -12.96
N HIS A 14 11.79 7.28 -14.17
CA HIS A 14 12.02 8.18 -15.31
C HIS A 14 11.21 9.48 -15.13
N LEU A 15 11.81 10.49 -14.50
CA LEU A 15 11.12 11.75 -14.19
C LEU A 15 11.25 12.77 -15.33
N LYS A 16 10.17 13.52 -15.55
CA LYS A 16 10.11 14.67 -16.47
C LYS A 16 9.46 15.83 -15.76
N GLN A 17 9.87 17.06 -16.09
CA GLN A 17 9.20 18.25 -15.58
C GLN A 17 7.71 18.25 -15.94
N ALA A 18 6.87 18.57 -14.96
CA ALA A 18 5.45 18.71 -15.18
C ALA A 18 5.15 19.92 -16.08
N LYS A 19 4.17 19.78 -16.97
CA LYS A 19 3.67 20.87 -17.80
C LYS A 19 2.49 21.54 -17.11
N TYR A 20 2.68 22.76 -16.63
CA TYR A 20 1.57 23.51 -16.04
C TYR A 20 0.44 23.73 -17.05
N GLY A 21 -0.79 23.56 -16.57
CA GLY A 21 -2.01 23.69 -17.32
C GLY A 21 -2.48 22.43 -18.05
N ASP A 22 -1.70 21.35 -18.05
CA ASP A 22 -2.07 20.08 -18.69
C ASP A 22 -1.74 18.89 -17.76
N LEU A 23 -2.76 18.09 -17.45
CA LEU A 23 -2.57 16.84 -16.71
C LEU A 23 -2.49 15.69 -17.72
N THR A 24 -1.49 14.83 -17.55
CA THR A 24 -1.26 13.66 -18.40
C THR A 24 -1.19 12.40 -17.55
N GLN A 25 -1.23 11.23 -18.20
CA GLN A 25 -0.92 9.98 -17.51
C GLN A 25 0.53 10.02 -17.01
N GLY A 26 0.72 9.69 -15.74
CA GLY A 26 2.02 9.78 -15.08
C GLY A 26 2.25 11.10 -14.35
N THR A 27 1.37 12.09 -14.48
CA THR A 27 1.48 13.32 -13.68
C THR A 27 1.31 13.01 -12.20
N VAL A 28 2.28 13.42 -11.40
CA VAL A 28 2.24 13.42 -9.93
C VAL A 28 1.84 14.81 -9.47
N PHE A 29 0.84 14.91 -8.58
CA PHE A 29 0.35 16.18 -8.04
C PHE A 29 0.30 16.16 -6.51
N SER A 30 0.38 17.34 -5.89
CA SER A 30 0.33 17.52 -4.43
C SER A 30 -1.08 17.47 -3.85
N CYS A 31 -1.15 17.33 -2.51
CA CYS A 31 -2.37 17.47 -1.72
C CYS A 31 -3.45 16.43 -2.03
N ALA A 32 -3.07 15.25 -2.51
CA ALA A 32 -4.01 14.14 -2.59
C ALA A 32 -4.38 13.66 -1.17
N SER A 33 -5.39 12.79 -1.08
CA SER A 33 -5.76 12.11 0.15
C SER A 33 -5.59 10.60 0.01
N ALA A 34 -5.24 9.93 1.11
CA ALA A 34 -5.38 8.49 1.27
C ALA A 34 -5.94 8.17 2.65
N SER A 35 -6.93 7.27 2.70
CA SER A 35 -7.75 7.01 3.90
C SER A 35 -6.96 6.64 5.15
N ARG A 36 -5.88 5.86 5.00
CA ARG A 36 -4.99 5.43 6.10
C ARG A 36 -3.88 6.43 6.44
N TYR A 37 -3.71 7.47 5.64
CA TYR A 37 -2.58 8.41 5.70
C TYR A 37 -3.02 9.81 6.09
N ASN A 38 -4.09 9.92 6.88
CA ASN A 38 -4.54 11.20 7.43
C ASN A 38 -3.40 11.87 8.20
N GLY A 39 -3.17 13.15 7.90
CA GLY A 39 -2.10 13.95 8.51
C GLY A 39 -0.70 13.75 7.90
N CYS A 40 -0.57 12.92 6.86
CA CYS A 40 0.67 12.79 6.10
C CYS A 40 0.61 13.55 4.79
N GLU A 41 1.79 13.83 4.23
CA GLU A 41 1.89 14.30 2.86
C GLU A 41 1.56 13.15 1.90
N VAL A 42 0.56 13.38 1.06
CA VAL A 42 0.12 12.42 0.05
C VAL A 42 0.09 13.11 -1.31
N HIS A 43 0.75 12.50 -2.28
CA HIS A 43 0.68 12.89 -3.67
C HIS A 43 -0.30 11.99 -4.42
N GLY A 44 -0.80 12.45 -5.56
CA GLY A 44 -1.61 11.63 -6.46
C GLY A 44 -0.86 11.37 -7.75
N LEU A 45 -0.81 10.12 -8.19
CA LEU A 45 -0.29 9.72 -9.50
C LEU A 45 -1.45 9.48 -10.46
N ALA A 46 -1.58 10.32 -11.48
CA ALA A 46 -2.59 10.19 -12.53
C ALA A 46 -2.39 8.91 -13.34
N ILE A 47 -3.39 8.01 -13.31
CA ILE A 47 -3.37 6.72 -14.02
C ILE A 47 -4.40 6.63 -15.15
N THR A 48 -5.20 7.68 -15.37
CA THR A 48 -6.17 7.75 -16.47
C THR A 48 -5.50 7.46 -17.81
N ALA A 49 -6.19 6.74 -18.70
CA ALA A 49 -5.63 6.27 -19.95
C ALA A 49 -5.17 7.44 -20.85
N ARG A 50 -4.03 7.27 -21.54
CA ARG A 50 -3.48 8.29 -22.45
C ARG A 50 -4.46 8.71 -23.54
N CYS A 51 -5.21 7.76 -24.08
CA CYS A 51 -6.22 8.01 -25.11
C CYS A 51 -7.31 8.97 -24.62
N ASP A 52 -7.72 8.87 -23.36
CA ASP A 52 -8.76 9.72 -22.79
C ASP A 52 -8.27 11.15 -22.56
N PHE A 53 -7.02 11.32 -22.11
CA PHE A 53 -6.38 12.64 -22.01
C PHE A 53 -6.27 13.32 -23.37
N ALA A 54 -5.72 12.62 -24.37
CA ALA A 54 -5.52 13.16 -25.71
C ALA A 54 -6.83 13.62 -26.37
N GLN A 55 -7.93 12.91 -26.11
CA GLN A 55 -9.25 13.24 -26.66
C GLN A 55 -10.09 14.14 -25.74
N ARG A 56 -9.58 14.49 -24.55
CA ARG A 56 -10.32 15.19 -23.50
C ARG A 56 -11.68 14.54 -23.19
N LYS A 57 -11.72 13.20 -23.19
CA LYS A 57 -12.95 12.39 -23.01
C LYS A 57 -13.12 11.83 -21.60
N PHE A 58 -12.21 12.13 -20.67
CA PHE A 58 -12.35 11.64 -19.31
C PHE A 58 -13.40 12.45 -18.52
N PRO A 59 -14.43 11.81 -17.93
CA PRO A 59 -15.35 12.48 -17.02
C PRO A 59 -14.68 12.77 -15.67
N VAL A 60 -13.75 11.89 -15.28
CA VAL A 60 -12.98 11.94 -14.04
C VAL A 60 -11.52 11.60 -14.30
N LEU A 61 -10.63 12.22 -13.54
CA LEU A 61 -9.23 11.86 -13.41
C LEU A 61 -9.10 10.75 -12.37
N ASN A 62 -8.78 9.53 -12.80
CA ASN A 62 -8.34 8.45 -11.92
C ASN A 62 -6.88 8.65 -11.51
N TYR A 63 -6.61 8.50 -10.22
CA TYR A 63 -5.26 8.53 -9.65
C TYR A 63 -5.11 7.46 -8.57
N VAL A 64 -3.85 7.09 -8.29
CA VAL A 64 -3.47 6.31 -7.11
C VAL A 64 -2.69 7.20 -6.14
N PRO A 65 -2.90 7.10 -4.82
CA PRO A 65 -2.09 7.82 -3.86
C PRO A 65 -0.62 7.37 -3.89
N VAL A 66 0.27 8.31 -3.61
CA VAL A 66 1.71 8.11 -3.46
C VAL A 66 2.13 8.73 -2.14
N VAL A 67 2.75 7.94 -1.29
CA VAL A 67 3.11 8.31 0.09
C VAL A 67 4.61 8.17 0.31
N GLU A 68 5.19 8.87 1.27
CA GLU A 68 6.59 8.66 1.64
C GLU A 68 6.81 7.24 2.20
N LEU A 69 7.97 6.64 1.92
CA LEU A 69 8.31 5.28 2.38
C LEU A 69 8.24 5.17 3.91
N GLN A 70 8.69 6.20 4.62
CA GLN A 70 8.67 6.22 6.08
C GLN A 70 7.24 6.10 6.64
N ASP A 71 6.29 6.80 6.02
CA ASP A 71 4.89 6.75 6.39
C ASP A 71 4.23 5.42 6.02
N TRP A 72 4.62 4.85 4.88
CA TRP A 72 4.16 3.54 4.45
C TRP A 72 4.62 2.42 5.38
N VAL A 73 5.91 2.40 5.75
CA VAL A 73 6.48 1.37 6.62
C VAL A 73 5.81 1.37 8.00
N ARG A 74 5.38 2.53 8.49
CA ARG A 74 4.69 2.67 9.79
C ARG A 74 3.20 2.33 9.74
N ARG A 75 2.65 2.10 8.55
CA ARG A 75 1.23 1.79 8.32
C ARG A 75 1.11 0.44 7.62
N ASP A 76 0.89 0.42 6.30
CA ASP A 76 0.72 -0.83 5.54
C ASP A 76 1.93 -1.78 5.70
N GLY A 77 3.14 -1.23 5.77
CA GLY A 77 4.34 -2.02 6.03
C GLY A 77 4.36 -2.65 7.42
N LEU A 78 3.80 -1.98 8.43
CA LEU A 78 3.72 -2.47 9.80
C LEU A 78 2.75 -3.64 9.89
N ASP A 79 1.60 -3.56 9.21
CA ASP A 79 0.65 -4.69 9.13
C ASP A 79 1.33 -5.93 8.53
N ILE A 80 2.08 -5.76 7.44
CA ILE A 80 2.83 -6.86 6.80
C ILE A 80 3.85 -7.46 7.77
N LEU A 81 4.55 -6.63 8.55
CA LEU A 81 5.54 -7.08 9.53
C LEU A 81 4.88 -7.83 10.70
N VAL A 82 3.76 -7.31 11.23
CA VAL A 82 2.99 -7.97 12.30
C VAL A 82 2.48 -9.33 11.83
N ASP A 83 1.84 -9.39 10.66
CA ASP A 83 1.35 -10.65 10.09
C ASP A 83 2.49 -11.64 9.88
N GLN A 84 3.65 -11.17 9.38
CA GLN A 84 4.81 -12.02 9.20
C GLN A 84 5.36 -12.55 10.52
N GLU A 85 5.51 -11.71 11.54
CA GLU A 85 6.03 -12.12 12.86
C GLU A 85 5.09 -13.13 13.53
N LEU A 86 3.78 -12.91 13.49
CA LEU A 86 2.79 -13.85 14.03
C LEU A 86 2.87 -15.22 13.32
N ASN A 87 3.01 -15.21 11.99
CA ASN A 87 3.17 -16.44 11.20
C ASN A 87 4.50 -17.14 11.50
N ASP A 88 5.59 -16.40 11.65
CA ASP A 88 6.91 -16.93 11.97
C ASP A 88 6.93 -17.57 13.36
N GLN A 89 6.34 -16.91 14.37
CA GLN A 89 6.17 -17.42 15.73
C GLN A 89 5.32 -18.70 15.75
N ARG A 90 4.17 -18.70 15.06
CA ARG A 90 3.32 -19.89 14.90
C ARG A 90 4.08 -21.03 14.22
N GLY A 91 4.82 -20.72 13.16
CA GLY A 91 5.65 -21.69 12.44
C GLY A 91 6.75 -22.28 13.32
N GLN A 92 7.33 -21.48 14.23
CA GLN A 92 8.30 -21.95 15.21
C GLN A 92 7.65 -22.93 16.21
N LEU A 93 6.50 -22.59 16.80
CA LEU A 93 5.77 -23.49 17.71
C LEU A 93 5.46 -24.84 17.05
N VAL A 94 4.91 -24.81 15.83
CA VAL A 94 4.62 -26.02 15.05
C VAL A 94 5.86 -26.90 14.87
N ARG A 95 7.01 -26.30 14.51
CA ARG A 95 8.26 -27.04 14.37
C ARG A 95 8.72 -27.66 15.69
N MET A 96 8.59 -26.95 16.79
CA MET A 96 9.00 -27.44 18.12
C MET A 96 8.11 -28.58 18.61
N LEU A 97 6.78 -28.50 18.40
CA LEU A 97 5.86 -29.60 18.71
C LEU A 97 6.17 -30.86 17.90
N LYS A 98 6.39 -30.72 16.58
CA LYS A 98 6.82 -31.84 15.72
C LYS A 98 8.10 -32.51 16.24
N GLN A 99 9.11 -31.71 16.59
CA GLN A 99 10.38 -32.22 17.12
C GLN A 99 10.21 -32.94 18.46
N ALA A 100 9.27 -32.49 19.29
CA ALA A 100 8.92 -33.11 20.55
C ALA A 100 7.92 -34.28 20.42
N GLN A 101 7.48 -34.61 19.20
CA GLN A 101 6.42 -35.59 18.92
C GLN A 101 5.09 -35.28 19.63
N VAL A 102 4.80 -33.99 19.80
CA VAL A 102 3.55 -33.48 20.35
C VAL A 102 2.64 -33.04 19.19
N SER A 103 1.33 -33.29 19.32
CA SER A 103 0.35 -32.93 18.29
C SER A 103 0.24 -31.42 18.11
N GLU A 104 0.30 -30.95 16.85
CA GLU A 104 0.07 -29.55 16.48
C GLU A 104 -1.35 -29.06 16.76
N ALA A 105 -2.31 -29.98 16.85
CA ALA A 105 -3.70 -29.66 17.14
C ALA A 105 -3.87 -28.98 18.52
N LEU A 106 -2.91 -29.18 19.43
CA LEU A 106 -2.92 -28.52 20.74
C LEU A 106 -2.88 -26.99 20.63
N LEU A 107 -2.21 -26.43 19.63
CA LEU A 107 -2.15 -24.97 19.42
C LEU A 107 -3.53 -24.36 19.12
N GLN A 108 -4.53 -25.16 18.78
CA GLN A 108 -5.91 -24.70 18.55
C GLN A 108 -6.82 -24.90 19.76
N ALA A 109 -6.44 -25.78 20.68
CA ALA A 109 -7.31 -26.25 21.77
C ALA A 109 -6.86 -25.77 23.15
N VAL A 110 -5.57 -25.45 23.33
CA VAL A 110 -4.95 -25.21 24.63
C VAL A 110 -4.09 -23.95 24.58
N PRO A 111 -4.11 -23.09 25.61
CA PRO A 111 -3.19 -21.95 25.70
C PRO A 111 -1.72 -22.39 25.61
N HIS A 112 -0.90 -21.61 24.91
CA HIS A 112 0.52 -21.94 24.68
C HIS A 112 1.31 -22.15 25.98
N ARG A 113 0.97 -21.37 27.02
CA ARG A 113 1.55 -21.48 28.37
C ARG A 113 1.32 -22.86 29.01
N GLU A 114 0.11 -23.38 28.90
CA GLU A 114 -0.24 -24.71 29.45
C GLU A 114 0.44 -25.84 28.66
N ILE A 115 0.57 -25.68 27.33
CA ILE A 115 1.37 -26.59 26.50
C ILE A 115 2.84 -26.59 26.97
N ALA A 116 3.40 -25.41 27.25
CA ALA A 116 4.77 -25.26 27.73
C ALA A 116 4.99 -25.97 29.08
N GLU A 117 4.04 -25.84 30.01
CA GLU A 117 4.13 -26.43 31.34
C GLU A 117 3.89 -27.95 31.34
N THR A 118 3.01 -28.43 30.48
CA THR A 118 2.66 -29.85 30.41
C THR A 118 3.68 -30.67 29.62
N HIS A 119 4.10 -30.17 28.45
CA HIS A 119 4.90 -30.94 27.50
C HIS A 119 6.38 -30.52 27.43
N PHE A 120 6.74 -29.35 27.98
CA PHE A 120 8.08 -28.78 27.92
C PHE A 120 8.58 -28.40 29.32
N GLN A 121 8.61 -29.37 30.23
CA GLN A 121 9.07 -29.16 31.61
C GLN A 121 10.57 -28.86 31.68
N LYS A 122 10.95 -27.76 32.35
CA LYS A 122 12.32 -27.24 32.37
C LYS A 122 13.31 -28.15 33.12
N ASP A 123 12.82 -28.89 34.11
CA ASP A 123 13.68 -29.67 35.02
C ASP A 123 13.82 -31.15 34.63
N GLU A 124 13.07 -31.62 33.63
CA GLU A 124 13.02 -33.02 33.24
C GLU A 124 13.82 -33.36 31.98
N GLY A 125 14.31 -34.60 31.92
CA GLY A 125 14.92 -35.18 30.73
C GLY A 125 16.40 -34.82 30.49
N SER A 126 16.87 -35.15 29.28
CA SER A 126 18.25 -34.92 28.85
C SER A 126 18.58 -33.44 28.68
N LYS A 127 19.87 -33.07 28.64
CA LYS A 127 20.32 -31.69 28.38
C LYS A 127 19.67 -31.09 27.12
N ALA A 128 19.48 -31.90 26.08
CA ALA A 128 18.81 -31.48 24.85
C ALA A 128 17.31 -31.17 25.09
N LYS A 129 16.60 -32.01 25.85
CA LYS A 129 15.20 -31.77 26.22
C LYS A 129 15.04 -30.51 27.07
N LYS A 130 15.89 -30.31 28.08
CA LYS A 130 15.89 -29.09 28.90
C LYS A 130 16.13 -27.82 28.08
N THR A 131 17.04 -27.91 27.09
CA THR A 131 17.31 -26.79 26.16
C THR A 131 16.11 -26.51 25.25
N ALA A 132 15.46 -27.54 24.72
CA ALA A 132 14.26 -27.38 23.91
C ALA A 132 13.09 -26.82 24.73
N ALA A 133 12.93 -27.29 25.97
CA ALA A 133 11.95 -26.79 26.92
C ALA A 133 12.16 -25.30 27.21
N LYS A 134 13.39 -24.90 27.57
CA LYS A 134 13.73 -23.50 27.78
C LYS A 134 13.36 -22.65 26.56
N LYS A 135 13.78 -23.06 25.36
CA LYS A 135 13.46 -22.34 24.12
C LYS A 135 11.95 -22.20 23.87
N PHE A 136 11.16 -23.22 24.22
CA PHE A 136 9.71 -23.18 24.01
C PHE A 136 9.08 -22.16 24.95
N HIS A 137 9.47 -22.18 26.24
CA HIS A 137 9.04 -21.18 27.21
C HIS A 137 9.47 -19.76 26.81
N ASP A 138 10.73 -19.57 26.41
CA ASP A 138 11.23 -18.27 25.99
C ASP A 138 10.42 -17.72 24.78
N LEU A 139 10.05 -18.58 23.82
CA LEU A 139 9.21 -18.23 22.68
C LEU A 139 7.78 -17.86 23.11
N VAL A 140 7.17 -18.64 24.02
CA VAL A 140 5.83 -18.33 24.54
C VAL A 140 5.82 -16.99 25.27
N ASP A 141 6.82 -16.74 26.12
CA ASP A 141 6.97 -15.46 26.84
C ASP A 141 7.14 -14.29 25.87
N GLU A 142 7.88 -14.47 24.77
CA GLU A 142 8.03 -13.47 23.71
C GLU A 142 6.71 -13.23 22.96
N MET A 143 5.99 -14.29 22.59
CA MET A 143 4.70 -14.20 21.91
C MET A 143 3.65 -13.47 22.75
N GLU A 144 3.59 -13.74 24.05
CA GLU A 144 2.67 -13.06 24.97
C GLU A 144 2.99 -11.56 25.06
N LYS A 145 4.27 -11.19 25.20
CA LYS A 145 4.71 -9.78 25.20
C LYS A 145 4.36 -9.08 23.88
N PHE A 146 4.60 -9.74 22.75
CA PHE A 146 4.28 -9.19 21.44
C PHE A 146 2.77 -9.04 21.24
N SER A 147 1.98 -10.02 21.68
CA SER A 147 0.51 -9.96 21.60
C SER A 147 -0.06 -8.81 22.43
N LEU A 148 0.47 -8.58 23.63
CA LEU A 148 0.10 -7.42 24.46
C LEU A 148 0.46 -6.10 23.78
N LEU A 149 1.62 -6.03 23.13
CA LEU A 149 2.05 -4.84 22.40
C LEU A 149 1.13 -4.53 21.21
N VAL A 150 0.71 -5.55 20.45
CA VAL A 150 -0.24 -5.40 19.34
C VAL A 150 -1.62 -4.96 19.83
N ALA A 151 -2.05 -5.45 21.00
CA ALA A 151 -3.35 -5.10 21.59
C ALA A 151 -3.42 -3.68 22.20
N ALA A 152 -2.27 -3.03 22.46
CA ALA A 152 -2.21 -1.74 23.16
C ALA A 152 -2.59 -0.51 22.29
N ASP A 153 -3.00 -0.71 21.03
CA ASP A 153 -3.56 0.29 20.10
C ASP A 153 -2.70 1.57 19.91
N GLY A 154 -1.38 1.39 19.76
CA GLY A 154 -0.42 2.44 19.45
C GLY A 154 0.62 1.96 18.45
N GLY A 155 0.35 2.08 17.15
CA GLY A 155 1.25 1.58 16.09
C GLY A 155 2.71 2.09 16.17
N GLY A 156 2.95 3.20 16.85
CA GLY A 156 4.30 3.73 17.12
C GLY A 156 5.18 2.75 17.92
N ASP A 157 4.65 2.21 19.03
CA ASP A 157 5.41 1.32 19.92
C ASP A 157 5.75 -0.01 19.24
N ILE A 158 4.87 -0.50 18.36
CA ILE A 158 5.07 -1.72 17.58
C ILE A 158 6.21 -1.52 16.57
N PHE A 159 6.22 -0.39 15.86
CA PHE A 159 7.28 -0.11 14.89
C PHE A 159 8.64 0.07 15.58
N GLU A 160 8.69 0.72 16.73
CA GLU A 160 9.91 0.83 17.54
C GLU A 160 10.42 -0.55 18.00
N TRP A 161 9.51 -1.45 18.39
CA TRP A 161 9.87 -2.82 18.69
C TRP A 161 10.46 -3.54 17.47
N PHE A 162 9.88 -3.41 16.28
CA PHE A 162 10.42 -4.02 15.06
C PHE A 162 11.80 -3.48 14.71
N THR A 163 12.03 -2.17 14.81
CA THR A 163 13.34 -1.60 14.50
C THR A 163 14.42 -2.09 15.46
N ARG A 164 14.10 -2.24 16.76
CA ARG A 164 15.03 -2.73 17.79
C ARG A 164 15.26 -4.24 17.72
N GLU A 165 14.19 -5.03 17.72
CA GLU A 165 14.26 -6.50 17.87
C GLU A 165 14.33 -7.24 16.53
N ARG A 166 13.87 -6.62 15.45
CA ARG A 166 13.65 -7.25 14.14
C ARG A 166 14.08 -6.39 12.95
N GLY A 167 15.04 -5.48 13.11
CA GLY A 167 15.42 -4.51 12.07
C GLY A 167 15.81 -5.14 10.72
N LYS A 168 16.29 -6.40 10.72
CA LYS A 168 16.54 -7.18 9.49
C LYS A 168 15.26 -7.45 8.68
N GLN A 169 14.14 -7.75 9.34
CA GLN A 169 12.84 -7.97 8.68
C GLN A 169 12.34 -6.67 8.05
N VAL A 170 12.47 -5.53 8.75
CA VAL A 170 12.12 -4.20 8.21
C VAL A 170 12.93 -3.92 6.92
N GLY A 171 14.25 -4.11 6.98
CA GLY A 171 15.10 -3.93 5.80
C GLY A 171 14.76 -4.88 4.66
N GLU A 172 14.37 -6.12 4.96
CA GLU A 172 13.96 -7.08 3.92
C GLU A 172 12.62 -6.72 3.29
N LEU A 173 11.65 -6.20 4.07
CA LEU A 173 10.39 -5.69 3.53
C LEU A 173 10.64 -4.56 2.53
N VAL A 174 11.51 -3.60 2.86
CA VAL A 174 11.88 -2.50 1.95
C VAL A 174 12.55 -3.02 0.68
N ARG A 175 13.44 -4.02 0.77
CA ARG A 175 14.06 -4.65 -0.42
C ARG A 175 13.04 -5.39 -1.28
N ARG A 176 12.08 -6.08 -0.68
CA ARG A 176 10.98 -6.72 -1.42
C ARG A 176 10.14 -5.68 -2.13
N LEU A 177 9.82 -4.57 -1.45
CA LEU A 177 9.08 -3.45 -2.01
C LEU A 177 9.81 -2.82 -3.20
N SER A 178 11.11 -2.58 -3.09
CA SER A 178 11.94 -2.02 -4.17
C SER A 178 12.07 -2.94 -5.39
N ARG A 179 11.83 -4.24 -5.20
CA ARG A 179 11.78 -5.25 -6.27
C ARG A 179 10.35 -5.48 -6.80
N HIS A 180 9.39 -4.67 -6.37
CA HIS A 180 7.97 -4.80 -6.70
C HIS A 180 7.37 -6.16 -6.30
N ALA A 181 7.91 -6.78 -5.24
CA ALA A 181 7.47 -8.09 -4.71
C ALA A 181 6.45 -7.97 -3.56
N VAL A 182 5.99 -6.75 -3.27
CA VAL A 182 4.94 -6.48 -2.28
C VAL A 182 3.66 -6.13 -3.03
N LEU A 183 2.72 -7.07 -3.03
CA LEU A 183 1.48 -6.96 -3.80
C LEU A 183 0.70 -5.70 -3.41
N GLY A 184 0.18 -4.98 -4.40
CA GLY A 184 -0.62 -3.76 -4.17
C GLY A 184 0.20 -2.50 -3.96
N HIS A 185 1.53 -2.58 -4.01
CA HIS A 185 2.42 -1.45 -3.72
C HIS A 185 3.50 -1.33 -4.80
N TYR A 186 3.88 -0.11 -5.14
CA TYR A 186 4.93 0.16 -6.12
C TYR A 186 5.93 1.17 -5.58
N PHE A 187 7.21 0.80 -5.53
CA PHE A 187 8.27 1.69 -5.07
C PHE A 187 8.74 2.67 -6.14
N LEU A 188 8.96 3.92 -5.72
CA LEU A 188 9.63 4.97 -6.48
C LEU A 188 10.77 5.54 -5.62
N GLU A 189 11.96 5.63 -6.19
CA GLU A 189 13.16 6.08 -5.47
C GLU A 189 13.09 7.57 -5.11
N ALA A 190 12.48 8.38 -5.97
CA ALA A 190 12.34 9.82 -5.81
C ALA A 190 11.14 10.36 -6.61
N LEU A 191 10.66 11.55 -6.25
CA LEU A 191 9.72 12.35 -7.03
C LEU A 191 10.35 13.65 -7.54
N GLU A 192 11.66 13.82 -7.35
CA GLU A 192 12.42 15.01 -7.73
C GLU A 192 13.66 14.57 -8.53
N PRO A 193 13.95 15.18 -9.71
CA PRO A 193 15.03 14.75 -10.60
C PRO A 193 16.44 14.90 -10.03
N ASP A 194 16.65 15.88 -9.14
CA ASP A 194 17.98 16.32 -8.69
C ASP A 194 18.13 16.29 -7.16
N THR A 195 17.26 15.54 -6.46
CA THR A 195 17.37 15.43 -5.00
C THR A 195 18.55 14.57 -4.60
N THR A 196 19.33 15.05 -3.63
CA THR A 196 20.37 14.28 -2.96
C THR A 196 19.81 13.42 -1.82
N GLU A 197 18.56 13.66 -1.41
CA GLU A 197 17.87 12.93 -0.36
C GLU A 197 16.82 11.99 -0.94
N HIS A 198 17.17 10.70 -1.01
CA HIS A 198 16.24 9.66 -1.44
C HIS A 198 15.34 9.20 -0.28
N LYS A 199 14.22 9.91 -0.09
CA LYS A 199 13.20 9.54 0.90
C LYS A 199 12.45 8.25 0.54
N GLY A 200 12.34 7.96 -0.76
CA GLY A 200 11.54 6.86 -1.30
C GLY A 200 10.04 7.11 -1.16
N TYR A 201 9.29 6.63 -2.14
CA TYR A 201 7.84 6.82 -2.23
C TYR A 201 7.16 5.51 -2.63
N VAL A 202 5.90 5.36 -2.25
CA VAL A 202 5.13 4.14 -2.48
C VAL A 202 3.78 4.49 -3.09
N CYS A 203 3.51 3.99 -4.29
CA CYS A 203 2.17 4.06 -4.88
C CYS A 203 1.28 2.99 -4.25
N LEU A 204 0.10 3.39 -3.78
CA LEU A 204 -0.91 2.51 -3.19
C LEU A 204 -1.85 2.00 -4.30
N LEU A 205 -1.41 0.97 -5.03
CA LEU A 205 -2.10 0.51 -6.26
C LEU A 205 -3.49 -0.10 -6.01
N ARG A 206 -3.83 -0.43 -4.76
CA ARG A 206 -5.17 -0.92 -4.38
C ARG A 206 -6.16 0.20 -4.06
N GLU A 207 -5.68 1.42 -3.86
CA GLU A 207 -6.50 2.58 -3.58
C GLU A 207 -6.57 3.44 -4.84
N VAL A 208 -7.70 3.37 -5.55
CA VAL A 208 -7.96 4.23 -6.71
C VAL A 208 -8.95 5.29 -6.28
N SER A 209 -8.58 6.55 -6.51
CA SER A 209 -9.43 7.70 -6.25
C SER A 209 -9.68 8.48 -7.54
N THR A 210 -10.72 9.32 -7.52
CA THR A 210 -11.17 10.04 -8.72
C THR A 210 -11.39 11.51 -8.44
N ILE A 211 -10.92 12.38 -9.34
CA ILE A 211 -11.15 13.81 -9.29
C ILE A 211 -12.05 14.20 -10.46
N PRO A 212 -13.18 14.89 -10.26
CA PRO A 212 -14.01 15.38 -11.35
C PRO A 212 -13.22 16.28 -12.30
N ARG A 213 -13.45 16.16 -13.61
CA ARG A 213 -12.72 16.94 -14.62
C ARG A 213 -12.64 18.45 -14.34
N PRO A 214 -13.70 19.16 -13.90
CA PRO A 214 -13.61 20.59 -13.61
C PRO A 214 -12.63 20.95 -12.47
N VAL A 215 -12.39 20.01 -11.56
CA VAL A 215 -11.40 20.14 -10.48
C VAL A 215 -10.02 19.81 -11.03
N ALA A 216 -9.90 18.73 -11.82
CA ALA A 216 -8.64 18.33 -12.46
C ALA A 216 -8.07 19.43 -13.40
N ASP A 217 -8.92 20.08 -14.20
CA ASP A 217 -8.53 21.18 -15.10
C ASP A 217 -7.96 22.40 -14.33
N LYS A 218 -8.43 22.62 -13.09
CA LYS A 218 -7.89 23.66 -12.20
C LYS A 218 -6.64 23.19 -11.48
N LEU A 219 -6.63 21.95 -10.99
CA LEU A 219 -5.47 21.31 -10.38
C LEU A 219 -4.25 21.45 -11.30
N GLY A 220 -4.40 21.18 -12.60
CA GLY A 220 -3.33 21.35 -13.59
C GLY A 220 -2.71 22.76 -13.63
N LYS A 221 -3.47 23.80 -13.23
CA LYS A 221 -3.05 25.21 -13.22
C LYS A 221 -2.62 25.69 -11.84
N GLY A 222 -2.70 24.85 -10.82
CA GLY A 222 -2.65 25.25 -9.41
C GLY A 222 -4.05 25.53 -8.87
N LEU A 223 -4.42 24.81 -7.82
CA LEU A 223 -5.72 24.89 -7.17
C LEU A 223 -5.53 25.20 -5.69
N ASP A 224 -6.03 26.35 -5.25
CA ASP A 224 -6.01 26.74 -3.84
C ASP A 224 -7.20 26.18 -3.06
N GLN A 225 -7.09 26.17 -1.74
CA GLN A 225 -8.10 25.66 -0.82
C GLN A 225 -9.46 26.35 -0.98
N SER A 226 -9.48 27.68 -1.16
CA SER A 226 -10.73 28.45 -1.25
C SER A 226 -11.48 28.15 -2.55
N THR A 227 -10.75 27.97 -3.65
CA THR A 227 -11.27 27.61 -4.96
C THR A 227 -11.77 26.16 -4.96
N TYR A 228 -11.05 25.25 -4.30
CA TYR A 228 -11.47 23.86 -4.14
C TYR A 228 -12.74 23.74 -3.30
N ALA A 229 -12.79 24.41 -2.14
CA ALA A 229 -13.97 24.42 -1.27
C ALA A 229 -15.22 24.93 -1.98
N LYS A 230 -15.11 26.00 -2.79
CA LYS A 230 -16.21 26.52 -3.61
C LYS A 230 -16.71 25.52 -4.66
N GLN A 231 -15.82 24.71 -5.23
CA GLN A 231 -16.21 23.65 -6.18
C GLN A 231 -16.80 22.42 -5.51
N CYS A 232 -16.46 22.18 -4.24
CA CYS A 232 -16.93 21.02 -3.49
C CYS A 232 -18.15 21.32 -2.60
N ASN A 233 -18.60 22.58 -2.50
CA ASN A 233 -19.85 22.92 -1.82
C ASN A 233 -21.02 22.11 -2.42
N ASN A 234 -21.51 21.13 -1.65
CA ASN A 234 -22.56 20.14 -1.96
C ASN A 234 -22.16 18.92 -2.81
N SER A 235 -20.88 18.59 -2.97
CA SER A 235 -20.46 17.41 -3.74
C SER A 235 -19.87 16.31 -2.87
N GLN A 236 -20.04 15.05 -3.30
CA GLN A 236 -19.39 13.87 -2.71
C GLN A 236 -17.85 13.87 -2.94
N PHE A 237 -17.32 14.95 -3.52
CA PHE A 237 -15.93 15.11 -3.94
C PHE A 237 -15.11 16.05 -3.05
N GLY A 238 -15.54 16.26 -1.79
CA GLY A 238 -14.84 17.10 -0.83
C GLY A 238 -13.64 16.46 -0.13
N SER A 239 -13.42 15.15 -0.29
CA SER A 239 -12.44 14.39 0.50
C SER A 239 -11.21 13.93 -0.28
N GLN A 240 -11.11 14.23 -1.58
CA GLN A 240 -10.07 13.71 -2.48
C GLN A 240 -8.78 14.53 -2.44
N LEU A 241 -8.87 15.82 -2.09
CA LEU A 241 -7.72 16.68 -1.91
C LEU A 241 -7.70 17.26 -0.49
N GLN A 242 -6.54 17.25 0.15
CA GLN A 242 -6.27 17.89 1.44
C GLN A 242 -5.32 19.07 1.21
N ILE A 243 -5.89 20.22 0.84
CA ILE A 243 -5.13 21.44 0.57
C ILE A 243 -4.99 22.23 1.88
N PRO A 244 -3.76 22.41 2.42
CA PRO A 244 -3.56 23.17 3.64
C PRO A 244 -3.92 24.65 3.44
N GLU A 245 -4.17 25.37 4.53
CA GLU A 245 -4.44 26.80 4.49
C GLU A 245 -3.25 27.55 3.88
N GLY A 246 -3.52 28.38 2.86
CA GLY A 246 -2.47 29.05 2.08
C GLY A 246 -1.67 28.14 1.13
N GLY A 247 -1.98 26.84 1.08
CA GLY A 247 -1.36 25.87 0.20
C GLY A 247 -1.93 25.84 -1.22
N LEU A 248 -1.24 25.11 -2.10
CA LEU A 248 -1.60 24.96 -3.50
C LEU A 248 -1.47 23.48 -3.93
N ALA A 249 -2.57 22.90 -4.42
CA ALA A 249 -2.53 21.61 -5.11
C ALA A 249 -2.11 21.83 -6.56
N MET A 250 -1.05 21.17 -7.01
CA MET A 250 -0.48 21.40 -8.34
C MET A 250 0.31 20.19 -8.87
N PRO A 251 0.53 20.09 -10.20
CA PRO A 251 1.47 19.14 -10.76
C PRO A 251 2.89 19.41 -10.25
N LEU A 252 3.58 18.36 -9.84
CA LEU A 252 4.95 18.42 -9.35
C LEU A 252 5.92 17.88 -10.40
N ILE A 253 5.66 16.67 -10.88
CA ILE A 253 6.52 15.94 -11.82
C ILE A 253 5.68 15.03 -12.70
N GLU A 254 6.22 14.55 -13.81
CA GLU A 254 5.63 13.49 -14.63
C GLU A 254 6.52 12.25 -14.59
N ILE A 255 5.94 11.09 -14.26
CA ILE A 255 6.57 9.79 -14.44
C ILE A 255 6.43 9.39 -15.91
N GLY A 256 7.56 9.40 -16.60
CA GLY A 256 7.69 9.00 -17.99
C GLY A 256 7.83 7.49 -18.19
N SER A 257 7.88 7.12 -19.47
CA SER A 257 8.16 5.77 -19.92
C SER A 257 9.62 5.39 -19.69
N PRO A 258 9.94 4.11 -19.40
CA PRO A 258 9.05 2.95 -19.20
C PRO A 258 8.42 2.81 -17.81
N THR A 259 8.73 3.70 -16.86
CA THR A 259 8.28 3.53 -15.47
C THR A 259 6.76 3.54 -15.35
N ILE A 260 6.08 4.47 -16.01
CA ILE A 260 4.62 4.56 -15.95
C ILE A 260 3.93 3.34 -16.57
N GLU A 261 4.46 2.77 -17.67
CA GLU A 261 3.91 1.54 -18.24
C GLU A 261 4.05 0.35 -17.27
N HIS A 262 5.17 0.25 -16.57
CA HIS A 262 5.36 -0.80 -15.56
C HIS A 262 4.42 -0.62 -14.36
N ILE A 263 4.16 0.62 -13.92
CA ILE A 263 3.14 0.91 -12.90
C ILE A 263 1.75 0.49 -13.40
N MET A 264 1.37 0.86 -14.62
CA MET A 264 0.06 0.50 -15.19
C MET A 264 -0.09 -1.01 -15.38
N GLN A 265 0.98 -1.71 -15.78
CA GLN A 265 0.99 -3.17 -15.85
C GLN A 265 0.84 -3.81 -14.46
N SER A 266 1.57 -3.30 -13.46
CA SER A 266 1.46 -3.76 -12.07
C SER A 266 0.05 -3.54 -11.53
N PHE A 267 -0.54 -2.38 -11.80
CA PHE A 267 -1.92 -2.04 -11.46
C PHE A 267 -2.91 -2.99 -12.13
N SER A 268 -2.82 -3.17 -13.44
CA SER A 268 -3.69 -4.08 -14.21
C SER A 268 -3.62 -5.52 -13.69
N ASN A 269 -2.42 -6.03 -13.39
CA ASN A 269 -2.21 -7.37 -12.87
C ASN A 269 -2.86 -7.61 -11.48
N LEU A 270 -3.13 -6.57 -10.70
CA LEU A 270 -3.82 -6.70 -9.41
C LEU A 270 -5.31 -7.03 -9.57
N PHE A 271 -5.93 -6.50 -10.62
CA PHE A 271 -7.37 -6.60 -10.86
C PHE A 271 -7.71 -7.53 -12.03
N GLY A 272 -6.74 -7.84 -12.89
CA GLY A 272 -6.87 -8.67 -14.09
C GLY A 272 -7.03 -10.17 -13.84
N ARG A 273 -7.61 -10.57 -12.70
CA ARG A 273 -8.02 -11.95 -12.49
C ARG A 273 -9.51 -12.06 -12.79
N ILE A 274 -9.83 -12.65 -13.95
CA ILE A 274 -10.88 -13.64 -14.24
C ILE A 274 -11.22 -13.56 -15.75
N GLY A 275 -11.17 -14.70 -16.45
CA GLY A 275 -11.90 -14.87 -17.69
C GLY A 275 -13.36 -15.21 -17.37
N VAL A 276 -14.25 -14.24 -17.57
CA VAL A 276 -15.70 -14.46 -17.52
C VAL A 276 -16.18 -14.60 -18.96
N ALA A 277 -17.03 -15.58 -19.24
CA ALA A 277 -17.71 -15.65 -20.53
C ALA A 277 -18.64 -14.44 -20.68
N ASP A 278 -18.75 -13.91 -21.89
CA ASP A 278 -19.64 -12.77 -22.15
C ASP A 278 -21.09 -13.08 -21.71
N PRO A 279 -21.83 -12.08 -21.21
CA PRO A 279 -23.25 -12.23 -20.93
C PRO A 279 -24.03 -12.70 -22.16
N ILE A 280 -25.02 -13.56 -21.95
CA ILE A 280 -25.85 -14.09 -23.04
C ILE A 280 -26.77 -12.98 -23.56
N GLU A 281 -26.61 -12.59 -24.83
CA GLU A 281 -27.34 -11.50 -25.48
C GLU A 281 -28.86 -11.58 -25.31
N THR A 282 -29.43 -12.79 -25.36
CA THR A 282 -30.88 -13.01 -25.20
C THR A 282 -31.39 -12.71 -23.79
N VAL A 283 -30.53 -12.79 -22.78
CA VAL A 283 -30.86 -12.42 -21.40
C VAL A 283 -30.77 -10.91 -21.24
N ILE A 284 -29.74 -10.28 -21.83
CA ILE A 284 -29.59 -8.83 -21.83
C ILE A 284 -30.76 -8.15 -22.54
N GLY A 285 -31.20 -8.67 -23.69
CA GLY A 285 -32.36 -8.14 -24.41
C GLY A 285 -33.62 -8.08 -23.55
N LYS A 286 -33.92 -9.14 -22.78
CA LYS A 286 -35.07 -9.16 -21.86
C LYS A 286 -34.96 -8.15 -20.73
N ILE A 287 -33.74 -7.90 -20.23
CA ILE A 287 -33.49 -6.90 -19.17
C ILE A 287 -33.72 -5.50 -19.75
N VAL A 288 -33.22 -5.23 -20.96
CA VAL A 288 -33.45 -3.96 -21.65
C VAL A 288 -34.94 -3.71 -21.88
N ASP A 289 -35.66 -4.71 -22.40
CA ASP A 289 -37.12 -4.60 -22.63
C ASP A 289 -37.88 -4.29 -21.33
N SER A 290 -37.50 -4.93 -20.22
CA SER A 290 -38.09 -4.69 -18.90
C SER A 290 -37.81 -3.28 -18.38
N CYS A 291 -36.62 -2.74 -18.62
CA CYS A 291 -36.28 -1.37 -18.21
C CYS A 291 -37.03 -0.32 -19.04
N LEU A 292 -37.21 -0.58 -20.34
CA LEU A 292 -37.91 0.34 -21.25
C LEU A 292 -39.43 0.33 -21.03
N THR A 293 -40.04 -0.83 -20.76
CA THR A 293 -41.47 -0.93 -20.47
C THR A 293 -41.89 -0.29 -19.13
N HIS A 294 -40.95 -0.10 -18.20
CA HIS A 294 -41.19 0.67 -16.98
C HIS A 294 -41.13 2.19 -17.20
N ALA A 295 -40.45 2.66 -18.25
CA ALA A 295 -40.38 4.09 -18.57
C ALA A 295 -41.62 4.63 -19.30
N GLU A 296 -42.47 3.76 -19.85
CA GLU A 296 -43.70 4.14 -20.57
C GLU A 296 -44.95 4.19 -19.67
N LYS A 297 -44.81 3.98 -18.36
CA LYS A 297 -45.91 3.99 -17.39
C LYS A 297 -45.89 5.16 -16.38
N ASP A 298 -44.95 6.09 -16.53
CA ASP A 298 -44.91 7.39 -15.85
C ASP A 298 -45.11 8.53 -16.86
#